data_AF-A0A544XH66-F1
#
_entry.id   AF-A0A544XH66-F1
#
_cell.length_a   1.000
_cell.length_b   1.000
_cell.length_c   1.000
_cell.angle_alpha   90.00
_cell.angle_beta   90.00
_cell.angle_gamma   90.00
#
_symmetry.space_group_name_H-M   'P 1'
#
loop_
_entity.id
_entity.type
_entity.pdbx_description
1 polymer ?
#
loop_
_entity_poly.entity_id
_entity_poly.type
_entity_poly.pdbx_seq_one_letter_code
_entity_poly.pdbx_strand_id
1 'polypeptide(L)'
;MDSNATPLDRLRRPRRGRVLLAGALGVLSAITAVAVSVPADAAASTLGAAAAQSGRYFGTAISASKLGDSNYTTIANREFNMITAENEMKIDATEPNQGQFNFTNADRIYNWAVQNGKQVRGHTLAW
;
A
#
# COMPACT_ATOMS: atom_id res chain seq x y z
N MET A 1 -87.68 -32.99 24.27
CA MET A 1 -86.65 -33.41 23.31
C MET A 1 -85.63 -32.28 23.29
N ASP A 2 -85.01 -32.01 24.44
CA ASP A 2 -83.74 -32.63 24.89
C ASP A 2 -82.63 -31.73 24.34
N SER A 3 -81.70 -31.10 25.05
CA SER A 3 -81.12 -31.16 26.39
C SER A 3 -80.17 -29.94 26.42
N ASN A 4 -79.55 -29.43 27.47
CA ASN A 4 -79.38 -29.82 28.85
C ASN A 4 -78.88 -28.58 29.61
N ALA A 5 -79.14 -28.55 30.90
CA ALA A 5 -78.86 -27.44 31.79
C ALA A 5 -77.42 -27.49 32.36
N THR A 6 -76.84 -26.30 32.59
CA THR A 6 -76.16 -25.85 33.85
C THR A 6 -74.83 -26.51 34.30
N PRO A 7 -74.10 -25.99 35.32
CA PRO A 7 -73.71 -24.58 35.58
C PRO A 7 -72.34 -24.41 36.34
N LEU A 8 -72.10 -23.16 36.75
CA LEU A 8 -71.41 -22.67 37.96
C LEU A 8 -69.89 -22.43 37.95
N ASP A 9 -69.63 -21.15 37.79
CA ASP A 9 -68.59 -20.31 38.38
C ASP A 9 -68.26 -20.64 39.86
N ARG A 10 -66.96 -20.81 40.17
CA ARG A 10 -66.40 -20.84 41.54
C ARG A 10 -65.05 -20.12 41.60
N LEU A 11 -65.10 -18.90 42.13
CA LEU A 11 -64.29 -18.30 43.20
C LEU A 11 -62.77 -18.61 43.34
N ARG A 12 -62.01 -17.49 43.38
CA ARG A 12 -60.90 -17.10 44.29
C ARG A 12 -59.42 -17.45 43.96
N ARG A 13 -58.64 -16.36 43.88
CA ARG A 13 -57.15 -16.15 43.89
C ARG A 13 -56.47 -16.72 45.17
N PRO A 14 -55.15 -16.53 45.44
CA PRO A 14 -53.89 -16.45 44.62
C PRO A 14 -52.78 -17.41 45.17
N ARG A 15 -51.62 -17.55 44.49
CA ARG A 15 -50.26 -17.48 45.11
C ARG A 15 -49.13 -17.76 44.11
N ARG A 16 -48.02 -17.06 44.38
CA ARG A 16 -46.73 -17.05 43.67
C ARG A 16 -46.06 -18.44 43.73
N GLY A 17 -45.50 -18.88 42.61
CA GLY A 17 -44.56 -19.99 42.54
C GLY A 17 -43.48 -19.67 41.52
N ARG A 18 -42.28 -19.34 42.00
CA ARG A 18 -41.07 -19.24 41.17
C ARG A 18 -40.79 -20.61 40.57
N VAL A 19 -40.62 -20.67 39.25
CA VAL A 19 -39.84 -21.73 38.62
C VAL A 19 -38.89 -21.05 37.65
N LEU A 20 -37.69 -20.75 38.14
CA LEU A 20 -36.52 -20.54 37.30
C LEU A 20 -36.20 -21.91 36.69
N LEU A 21 -36.68 -22.15 35.47
CA LEU A 21 -36.25 -23.31 34.70
C LEU A 21 -35.15 -22.85 33.75
N ALA A 22 -33.93 -23.30 34.06
CA ALA A 22 -32.76 -23.17 33.22
C ALA A 22 -33.04 -23.79 31.84
N GLY A 23 -33.18 -22.95 30.82
CA GLY A 23 -33.21 -23.35 29.42
C GLY A 23 -31.83 -23.13 28.81
N ALA A 24 -31.01 -24.18 28.79
CA ALA A 24 -29.84 -24.24 27.92
C ALA A 24 -30.33 -24.53 26.49
N LEU A 25 -30.41 -23.52 25.63
CA LEU A 25 -30.43 -23.68 24.17
C LEU A 25 -29.87 -22.40 23.55
N GLY A 26 -28.78 -22.58 22.82
CA GLY A 26 -27.86 -21.50 22.45
C GLY A 26 -28.42 -20.47 21.49
N VAL A 27 -27.83 -19.27 21.55
CA VAL A 27 -27.51 -18.52 20.34
C VAL A 27 -26.05 -18.09 20.48
N LEU A 28 -25.27 -18.71 19.61
CA LEU A 28 -23.89 -18.49 19.28
C LEU A 28 -23.58 -17.00 19.09
N SER A 29 -22.49 -16.55 19.70
CA SER A 29 -21.88 -15.24 19.52
C SER A 29 -21.69 -14.92 18.04
N ALA A 30 -22.30 -13.84 17.55
CA ALA A 30 -21.95 -13.23 16.27
C ALA A 30 -21.40 -11.83 16.53
N ILE A 31 -20.16 -11.77 17.00
CA ILE A 31 -19.34 -10.57 16.81
C ILE A 31 -19.03 -10.56 15.31
N THR A 32 -19.80 -9.82 14.53
CA THR A 32 -19.45 -9.48 13.16
C THR A 32 -18.24 -8.54 13.21
N ALA A 33 -17.05 -9.13 13.29
CA ALA A 33 -15.85 -8.44 12.84
C ALA A 33 -16.04 -8.21 11.34
N VAL A 34 -16.51 -7.02 10.97
CA VAL A 34 -16.34 -6.53 9.60
C VAL A 34 -14.84 -6.38 9.43
N ALA A 35 -14.20 -7.44 8.95
CA ALA A 35 -12.91 -7.32 8.31
C ALA A 35 -13.16 -6.37 7.14
N VAL A 36 -12.84 -5.09 7.32
CA VAL A 36 -12.62 -4.21 6.19
C VAL A 36 -11.44 -4.89 5.48
N SER A 37 -11.75 -5.62 4.42
CA SER A 37 -10.78 -6.00 3.42
C SER A 37 -10.22 -4.68 2.92
N VAL A 38 -9.11 -4.24 3.52
CA VAL A 38 -8.20 -3.34 2.83
C VAL A 38 -7.98 -4.05 1.50
N PRO A 39 -8.44 -3.50 0.36
CA PRO A 39 -8.21 -4.15 -0.91
C PRO A 39 -6.73 -4.48 -0.92
N ALA A 40 -6.41 -5.76 -1.15
CA ALA A 40 -5.03 -6.19 -1.35
C ALA A 40 -4.46 -5.19 -2.34
N ASP A 41 -3.54 -4.36 -1.84
CA ASP A 41 -2.93 -3.23 -2.51
C ASP A 41 -2.80 -3.62 -3.97
N ALA A 42 -3.57 -3.01 -4.88
CA ALA A 42 -3.66 -3.48 -6.26
C ALA A 42 -2.22 -3.58 -6.74
N ALA A 43 -1.71 -4.82 -6.87
CA ALA A 43 -0.28 -5.10 -6.75
C ALA A 43 0.46 -4.09 -7.59
N ALA A 44 1.20 -3.19 -6.94
CA ALA A 44 1.83 -2.09 -7.64
C ALA A 44 2.63 -2.68 -8.79
N SER A 45 2.21 -2.39 -10.02
CA SER A 45 2.63 -3.15 -11.20
C SER A 45 4.05 -2.82 -11.64
N THR A 46 4.75 -1.98 -10.87
CA THR A 46 6.11 -1.51 -11.13
C THR A 46 6.93 -1.51 -9.85
N LEU A 47 8.25 -1.67 -9.99
CA LEU A 47 9.16 -1.84 -8.85
C LEU A 47 9.12 -0.65 -7.87
N GLY A 48 9.14 0.57 -8.40
CA GLY A 48 9.13 1.80 -7.62
C GLY A 48 7.82 2.01 -6.86
N ALA A 49 6.69 1.72 -7.50
CA ALA A 49 5.38 1.82 -6.85
C ALA A 49 5.23 0.77 -5.73
N ALA A 50 5.71 -0.45 -5.94
CA ALA A 50 5.71 -1.49 -4.91
C ALA A 50 6.60 -1.13 -3.71
N ALA A 51 7.78 -0.58 -3.96
CA ALA A 51 8.65 -0.11 -2.87
C ALA A 51 7.99 1.03 -2.05
N ALA A 52 7.30 1.95 -2.74
CA ALA A 52 6.67 3.13 -2.13
C ALA A 52 5.55 2.77 -1.14
N GLN A 53 4.84 1.65 -1.32
CA GLN A 53 3.84 1.15 -0.36
C GLN A 53 4.41 0.97 1.06
N SER A 54 5.72 0.75 1.17
CA SER A 54 6.43 0.61 2.45
C SER A 54 7.31 1.82 2.81
N GLY A 55 7.14 2.95 2.13
CA GLY A 55 7.96 4.15 2.30
C GLY A 55 9.39 4.02 1.78
N ARG A 56 9.65 3.08 0.87
CA ARG A 56 10.98 2.84 0.26
C ARG A 56 11.00 3.27 -1.21
N TYR A 57 12.20 3.33 -1.78
CA TYR A 57 12.41 3.51 -3.21
C TYR A 57 12.98 2.24 -3.85
N PHE A 58 12.80 2.10 -5.16
CA PHE A 58 13.52 1.14 -6.00
C PHE A 58 14.20 1.91 -7.13
N GLY A 59 15.52 1.79 -7.21
CA GLY A 59 16.34 2.62 -8.09
C GLY A 59 17.18 1.84 -9.08
N THR A 60 17.74 2.58 -10.04
CA THR A 60 18.67 2.06 -11.04
C THR A 60 19.78 3.06 -11.34
N ALA A 61 20.86 2.58 -11.98
CA ALA A 61 21.87 3.42 -12.58
C ALA A 61 21.46 3.81 -14.01
N ILE A 62 21.68 5.09 -14.37
CA ILE A 62 21.41 5.63 -15.70
C ILE A 62 22.70 6.14 -16.32
N SER A 63 22.94 5.85 -17.60
CA SER A 63 23.98 6.50 -18.40
C SER A 63 23.38 7.52 -19.36
N ALA A 64 24.03 8.68 -19.49
CA ALA A 64 23.64 9.73 -20.43
C ALA A 64 23.68 9.28 -21.89
N SER A 65 24.55 8.30 -22.22
CA SER A 65 24.66 7.72 -23.56
C SER A 65 23.42 6.92 -23.98
N LYS A 66 22.63 6.44 -23.01
CA LYS A 66 21.43 5.62 -23.22
C LYS A 66 20.13 6.40 -23.17
N LEU A 67 20.16 7.70 -22.87
CA LEU A 67 18.96 8.53 -22.82
C LEU A 67 18.26 8.71 -24.19
N GLY A 68 18.95 8.42 -25.29
CA GLY A 68 18.35 8.37 -26.63
C GLY A 68 17.68 7.04 -26.99
N ASP A 69 17.87 5.99 -26.17
CA ASP A 69 17.27 4.68 -26.39
C ASP A 69 15.86 4.65 -25.76
N SER A 70 14.84 4.53 -26.62
CA SER A 70 13.44 4.56 -26.19
C SER A 70 13.05 3.35 -25.35
N ASN A 71 13.60 2.16 -25.62
CA ASN A 71 13.30 0.98 -24.83
C ASN A 71 13.89 1.11 -23.42
N TYR A 72 15.13 1.58 -23.35
CA TYR A 72 15.83 1.85 -22.10
C TYR A 72 15.07 2.87 -21.24
N THR A 73 14.76 4.03 -21.82
CA THR A 73 14.06 5.11 -21.10
C THR A 73 12.62 4.75 -20.75
N THR A 74 11.91 3.99 -21.59
CA THR A 74 10.54 3.53 -21.30
C THR A 74 10.51 2.62 -20.08
N ILE A 75 11.39 1.63 -20.03
CA ILE A 75 11.46 0.70 -18.88
C ILE A 75 11.93 1.47 -17.65
N ALA A 76 13.00 2.25 -17.76
CA ALA A 76 13.55 2.98 -16.63
C ALA A 76 12.54 3.99 -16.06
N ASN A 77 11.76 4.64 -16.93
CA ASN A 77 10.75 5.59 -16.50
C ASN A 77 9.60 4.91 -15.76
N ARG A 78 9.13 3.76 -16.27
CA ARG A 78 8.04 2.99 -15.67
C ARG A 78 8.42 2.37 -14.33
N GLU A 79 9.62 1.79 -14.23
CA GLU A 79 9.97 0.90 -13.11
C GLU A 79 10.58 1.61 -11.90
N PHE A 80 11.30 2.71 -12.07
CA PHE A 80 12.14 3.25 -11.00
C PHE A 80 11.71 4.65 -10.54
N ASN A 81 11.84 4.90 -9.23
CA ASN A 81 11.57 6.19 -8.60
C ASN A 81 12.82 6.84 -7.96
N MET A 82 14.00 6.20 -8.10
CA MET A 82 15.30 6.73 -7.68
C MET A 82 16.36 6.48 -8.74
N ILE A 83 17.13 7.50 -9.13
CA ILE A 83 18.18 7.40 -10.14
C ILE A 83 19.55 7.69 -9.54
N THR A 84 20.56 6.93 -9.97
CA THR A 84 21.98 7.25 -9.74
C THR A 84 22.64 7.40 -11.11
N ALA A 85 23.47 8.42 -11.33
CA ALA A 85 24.30 8.47 -12.54
C ALA A 85 25.33 7.33 -12.50
N GLU A 86 25.45 6.56 -13.59
CA GLU A 86 26.34 5.39 -13.61
C GLU A 86 27.82 5.81 -13.48
N ASN A 87 28.22 6.86 -14.20
CA ASN A 87 29.57 7.41 -14.16
C ASN A 87 29.61 8.94 -14.20
N GLU A 88 28.54 9.58 -14.67
CA GLU A 88 28.54 10.98 -15.08
C GLU A 88 28.62 11.97 -13.90
N MET A 89 28.52 11.48 -12.66
CA MET A 89 28.74 12.25 -11.43
C MET A 89 29.99 11.81 -10.65
N LYS A 90 30.84 10.95 -11.24
CA LYS A 90 32.16 10.61 -10.66
C LYS A 90 33.15 11.75 -10.88
N ILE A 91 34.20 11.75 -10.07
CA ILE A 91 35.20 12.83 -9.98
C ILE A 91 35.83 13.14 -11.35
N ASP A 92 36.23 12.12 -12.09
CA ASP A 92 36.82 12.23 -13.42
C ASP A 92 35.83 12.80 -14.47
N ALA A 93 34.54 12.48 -14.34
CA ALA A 93 33.50 13.04 -15.19
C ALA A 93 33.18 14.51 -14.87
N THR A 94 33.11 14.86 -13.58
CA THR A 94 32.71 16.20 -13.13
C THR A 94 33.85 17.19 -13.05
N GLU A 95 35.09 16.76 -12.85
CA GLU A 95 36.29 17.60 -12.75
C GLU A 95 37.48 16.94 -13.47
N PRO A 96 37.46 16.84 -14.81
CA PRO A 96 38.52 16.15 -15.58
C PRO A 96 39.90 16.80 -15.46
N ASN A 97 39.96 18.10 -15.12
CA ASN A 97 41.18 18.80 -14.74
C ASN A 97 40.88 19.66 -13.51
N GLN A 98 41.87 19.85 -12.63
CA GLN A 98 41.71 20.60 -11.39
C GLN A 98 41.13 22.01 -11.63
N GLY A 99 40.03 22.33 -10.97
CA GLY A 99 39.30 23.60 -11.09
C GLY A 99 38.46 23.74 -12.37
N GLN A 100 38.43 22.72 -13.24
CA GLN A 100 37.69 22.74 -14.50
C GLN A 100 36.53 21.74 -14.42
N PHE A 101 35.39 22.22 -13.92
CA PHE A 101 34.21 21.37 -13.77
C PHE A 101 33.41 21.23 -15.06
N ASN A 102 32.85 20.05 -15.30
CA ASN A 102 31.91 19.78 -16.38
C ASN A 102 30.71 18.96 -15.88
N PHE A 103 29.56 19.61 -15.78
CA PHE A 103 28.31 18.97 -15.34
C PHE A 103 27.37 18.58 -16.49
N THR A 104 27.78 18.74 -17.75
CA THR A 104 26.88 18.58 -18.91
C THR A 104 26.12 17.27 -18.91
N ASN A 105 26.83 16.14 -18.73
CA ASN A 105 26.18 14.82 -18.73
C ASN A 105 25.51 14.49 -17.38
N ALA A 106 26.04 15.00 -16.27
CA ALA A 106 25.41 14.90 -14.95
C ALA A 106 24.03 15.56 -14.96
N ASP A 107 23.95 16.79 -15.48
CA ASP A 107 22.73 17.59 -15.58
C ASP A 107 21.72 16.96 -16.52
N ARG A 108 22.16 16.34 -17.62
CA ARG A 108 21.25 15.57 -18.50
C ARG A 108 20.53 14.45 -17.74
N ILE A 109 21.24 13.72 -16.89
CA ILE A 109 20.64 12.64 -16.08
C ILE A 109 19.76 13.23 -14.97
N TYR A 110 20.24 14.24 -14.25
CA TYR A 110 19.49 14.90 -13.19
C TYR A 110 18.16 15.47 -13.72
N ASN A 111 18.22 16.23 -14.81
CA ASN A 111 17.04 16.83 -15.43
C ASN A 111 16.07 15.76 -15.95
N TRP A 112 16.56 14.71 -16.61
CA TRP A 112 15.71 13.60 -17.04
C TRP A 112 15.02 12.92 -15.84
N ALA A 113 15.74 12.68 -14.74
CA ALA A 113 15.20 12.05 -13.56
C ALA A 113 14.09 12.90 -12.90
N VAL A 114 14.36 14.19 -12.66
CA VAL A 114 13.42 15.10 -12.00
C VAL A 114 12.19 15.36 -12.87
N GLN A 115 12.36 15.56 -14.18
CA GLN A 115 11.22 15.71 -15.12
C GLN A 115 10.31 14.48 -15.13
N ASN A 116 10.84 13.31 -14.78
CA ASN A 116 10.10 12.05 -14.72
C ASN A 116 9.74 11.63 -13.27
N GLY A 117 9.72 12.59 -12.33
CA GLY A 117 9.26 12.38 -10.96
C GLY A 117 10.15 11.48 -10.11
N LYS A 118 11.45 11.38 -10.43
CA LYS A 118 12.41 10.53 -9.72
C LYS A 118 13.29 11.37 -8.80
N GLN A 119 13.63 10.80 -7.65
CA GLN A 119 14.71 11.32 -6.82
C GLN A 119 16.07 10.95 -7.42
N VAL A 120 17.15 11.62 -6.98
CA VAL A 120 18.51 11.39 -7.47
C VAL A 120 19.48 11.15 -6.31
N ARG A 121 20.34 10.15 -6.43
CA ARG A 121 21.50 9.93 -5.55
C ARG A 121 22.75 10.41 -6.27
N GLY A 122 23.49 11.32 -5.64
CA GLY A 122 24.84 11.68 -6.09
C GLY A 122 25.80 10.51 -5.89
N HIS A 123 26.57 10.18 -6.91
CA HIS A 123 27.59 9.13 -6.87
C HIS A 123 28.75 9.52 -7.80
N THR A 124 29.92 9.91 -7.28
CA THR A 124 30.31 10.06 -5.87
C THR A 124 31.34 11.19 -5.75
N LEU A 125 31.49 11.75 -4.55
CA LEU A 125 32.35 12.91 -4.31
C LEU A 125 33.80 12.53 -3.98
N ALA A 126 34.02 11.33 -3.45
CA ALA A 126 35.33 10.76 -3.15
C ALA A 126 35.25 9.23 -3.32
N TRP A 127 36.24 8.62 -3.95
CA TRP A 127 36.32 7.18 -4.20
C TRP A 127 37.76 6.68 -4.05
#